data_AF-A0A3N5IZF2-F1
#
_entry.id   AF-A0A3N5IZF2-F1
#
_cell.length_a   1.000
_cell.length_b   1.000
_cell.length_c   1.000
_cell.angle_alpha   90.00
_cell.angle_beta   90.00
_cell.angle_gamma   90.00
#
_symmetry.space_group_name_H-M   'P 1'
#
loop_
_entity.id
_entity.type
_entity.pdbx_description
1 polymer ?
#
loop_
_entity_poly.entity_id
_entity_poly.type
_entity_poly.pdbx_seq_one_letter_code
_entity_poly.pdbx_strand_id
1 'polypeptide(L)'
;MIQRISKKEAEAWRKKLDYKPQLVWDVLKPQEEQKLWELGEAYKTFLNASKTERETVSELSRQLKRGGFHSVEGNRAGSRVFQIFKDKVLALAV
;
A
#
# COMPACT_ATOMS: atom_id res chain seq x y z
N MET A 1 34.86 18.91 18.46
CA MET A 1 34.95 18.25 19.78
C MET A 1 33.85 17.19 19.83
N ILE A 2 34.19 15.90 19.71
CA ILE A 2 33.19 14.82 19.80
C ILE A 2 32.99 14.54 21.29
N GLN A 3 31.79 14.83 21.83
CA GLN A 3 31.47 14.47 23.22
C GLN A 3 31.41 12.94 23.33
N ARG A 4 32.27 12.38 24.18
CA ARG A 4 32.24 10.95 24.53
C ARG A 4 31.09 10.72 25.51
N ILE A 5 29.99 10.18 25.00
CA ILE A 5 28.85 9.72 25.81
C ILE A 5 29.28 8.55 26.70
N SER A 6 28.81 8.52 27.94
CA SER A 6 29.08 7.42 28.87
C SER A 6 28.38 6.13 28.42
N LYS A 7 28.87 4.96 28.88
CA LYS A 7 28.28 3.67 28.54
C LYS A 7 26.80 3.57 28.97
N LYS A 8 26.45 4.16 30.11
CA LYS A 8 25.06 4.22 30.61
C LYS A 8 24.16 5.07 29.70
N GLU A 9 24.66 6.21 29.23
CA GLU A 9 23.92 7.06 28.30
C GLU A 9 23.75 6.36 26.95
N ALA A 10 24.79 5.69 26.44
CA ALA A 10 24.71 4.92 25.20
C ALA A 10 23.68 3.78 25.27
N GLU A 11 23.59 3.06 26.40
CA GLU A 11 22.57 2.01 26.62
C GLU A 11 21.15 2.58 26.74
N ALA A 12 21.00 3.75 27.37
CA ALA A 12 19.71 4.44 27.44
C ALA A 12 19.24 4.90 26.05
N TRP A 13 20.15 5.43 25.24
CA TRP A 13 19.87 5.81 23.85
C TRP A 13 19.50 4.60 23.00
N ARG A 14 20.21 3.47 23.12
CA ARG A 14 19.83 2.21 22.47
C ARG A 14 18.42 1.78 22.84
N LYS A 15 18.08 1.66 24.12
CA LYS A 15 16.73 1.23 24.55
C LYS A 15 15.61 2.15 24.07
N LYS A 16 15.91 3.44 23.84
CA LYS A 16 14.96 4.45 23.39
C LYS A 16 14.82 4.50 21.87
N LEU A 17 15.92 4.33 21.15
CA LEU A 17 15.99 4.48 19.69
C LEU A 17 15.85 3.16 18.93
N ASP A 18 16.16 2.04 19.59
CA ASP A 18 16.00 0.71 18.99
C ASP A 18 14.53 0.49 18.65
N TYR A 19 14.31 0.14 17.38
CA TYR A 19 13.01 -0.26 16.90
C TYR A 19 12.55 -1.50 17.65
N LYS A 20 11.34 -1.43 18.22
CA LYS A 20 10.69 -2.56 18.89
C LYS A 20 9.54 -3.03 18.00
N PRO A 21 9.65 -4.20 17.35
CA PRO A 21 8.54 -4.73 16.59
C PRO A 21 7.36 -4.96 17.54
N GLN A 22 6.16 -4.61 17.08
CA GLN A 22 4.91 -4.84 17.80
C GLN A 22 4.02 -5.71 16.92
N LEU A 23 3.25 -6.60 17.53
CA LEU A 23 2.24 -7.36 16.80
C LEU A 23 1.07 -6.43 16.48
N VAL A 24 0.59 -6.50 15.24
CA VAL A 24 -0.50 -5.64 14.77
C VAL A 24 -1.75 -5.79 15.66
N TRP A 25 -2.09 -7.02 16.05
CA TRP A 25 -3.25 -7.29 16.90
C TRP A 25 -3.15 -6.71 18.32
N ASP A 26 -1.94 -6.47 18.82
CA ASP A 26 -1.73 -5.90 20.16
C ASP A 26 -1.89 -4.37 20.18
N VAL A 27 -1.83 -3.72 19.01
CA VAL A 27 -1.78 -2.25 18.89
C VAL A 27 -2.97 -1.64 18.18
N LEU A 28 -3.78 -2.46 17.51
CA LEU A 28 -4.98 -1.99 16.80
C LEU A 28 -6.03 -1.45 17.77
N LYS A 29 -6.58 -0.29 17.43
CA LYS A 29 -7.79 0.22 18.09
C LYS A 29 -9.03 -0.45 17.49
N PRO A 30 -10.15 -0.53 18.21
CA PRO A 30 -11.38 -1.15 17.71
C PRO A 30 -11.85 -0.61 16.34
N GLN A 31 -11.69 0.69 16.10
CA GLN A 31 -12.05 1.32 14.82
C GLN A 31 -11.12 0.93 13.66
N GLU A 32 -9.85 0.64 13.96
CA GLU A 32 -8.86 0.22 12.98
C GLU A 32 -9.02 -1.26 12.66
N GLU A 33 -9.41 -2.08 13.65
CA GLU A 33 -9.75 -3.48 13.46
C GLU A 33 -10.92 -3.66 12.48
N GLN A 34 -11.99 -2.86 12.62
CA GLN A 34 -13.11 -2.90 11.67
C GLN A 34 -12.64 -2.61 10.23
N LYS A 35 -11.84 -1.56 10.04
CA LYS A 35 -11.27 -1.22 8.72
C LYS A 35 -10.38 -2.33 8.17
N LEU A 36 -9.64 -3.03 9.04
CA LEU A 36 -8.82 -4.17 8.64
C LEU A 36 -9.69 -5.33 8.13
N TRP A 37 -10.81 -5.62 8.80
CA TRP A 37 -11.76 -6.63 8.33
C TRP A 37 -12.39 -6.24 6.98
N GLU A 38 -12.81 -4.98 6.83
CA GLU A 38 -13.35 -4.46 5.56
C GLU A 38 -12.32 -4.57 4.43
N LEU A 39 -11.05 -4.22 4.70
CA LEU A 39 -9.95 -4.40 3.76
C LEU A 39 -9.76 -5.88 3.41
N GLY A 40 -9.83 -6.77 4.39
CA GLY A 40 -9.73 -8.22 4.19
C GLY A 40 -10.83 -8.79 3.29
N GLU A 41 -12.08 -8.34 3.47
CA GLU A 41 -13.18 -8.71 2.58
C GLU A 41 -12.98 -8.17 1.17
N ALA A 42 -12.63 -6.88 1.03
CA ALA A 42 -12.36 -6.27 -0.27
C ALA A 42 -11.21 -6.98 -1.01
N TYR A 43 -10.15 -7.36 -0.29
CA TYR A 43 -9.02 -8.12 -0.82
C TYR A 43 -9.45 -9.50 -1.31
N LYS A 44 -10.26 -10.23 -0.53
CA LYS A 44 -10.82 -11.52 -0.95
C LYS A 44 -11.69 -11.39 -2.20
N THR A 45 -12.55 -10.35 -2.27
CA THR A 45 -13.36 -10.08 -3.46
C THR A 45 -12.50 -9.80 -4.68
N PHE A 46 -11.45 -8.99 -4.54
CA PHE A 46 -10.49 -8.72 -5.60
C PHE A 46 -9.83 -10.01 -6.10
N LEU A 47 -9.26 -10.82 -5.18
CA LEU A 47 -8.63 -12.09 -5.51
C LEU A 47 -9.59 -13.10 -6.16
N ASN A 48 -10.89 -13.02 -5.86
CA ASN A 48 -11.89 -13.86 -6.53
C ASN A 48 -12.11 -13.47 -7.98
N ALA A 49 -11.99 -12.19 -8.31
CA ALA A 49 -12.11 -11.67 -9.66
C ALA A 49 -10.80 -11.70 -10.46
N SER A 50 -9.64 -11.93 -9.82
CA SER A 50 -8.31 -11.76 -10.41
C SER A 50 -7.46 -13.04 -10.36
N LYS A 51 -7.94 -14.15 -10.92
CA LYS A 51 -7.24 -15.46 -10.84
C LYS A 51 -6.05 -15.55 -11.80
N THR A 52 -6.08 -14.79 -12.88
CA THR A 52 -5.03 -14.71 -13.91
C THR A 52 -4.55 -13.27 -14.08
N GLU A 53 -3.41 -13.07 -14.74
CA GLU A 53 -2.86 -11.74 -15.00
C GLU A 53 -3.83 -10.89 -15.84
N ARG A 54 -4.51 -11.49 -16.80
CA ARG A 54 -5.48 -10.80 -17.66
C ARG A 54 -6.73 -10.36 -16.91
N GLU A 55 -7.25 -11.23 -16.05
CA GLU A 55 -8.37 -10.89 -15.17
C GLU A 55 -7.97 -9.80 -14.18
N THR A 56 -6.75 -9.87 -13.63
CA THR A 56 -6.20 -8.84 -12.74
C THR A 56 -6.15 -7.48 -13.43
N VAL A 57 -5.61 -7.41 -14.64
CA VAL A 57 -5.57 -6.16 -15.41
C VAL A 57 -6.96 -5.63 -15.74
N SER A 58 -7.90 -6.51 -16.09
CA SER A 58 -9.30 -6.15 -16.35
C SER A 58 -9.97 -5.56 -15.10
N GLU A 59 -9.82 -6.23 -13.96
CA GLU A 59 -10.41 -5.81 -12.68
C GLU A 59 -9.78 -4.51 -12.17
N LEU A 60 -8.45 -4.37 -12.25
CA LEU A 60 -7.77 -3.11 -11.91
C LEU A 60 -8.22 -1.96 -12.80
N SER A 61 -8.30 -2.16 -14.11
CA SER A 61 -8.80 -1.14 -15.05
C SER A 61 -10.22 -0.69 -14.69
N ARG A 62 -11.09 -1.63 -14.31
CA ARG A 62 -12.46 -1.35 -13.85
C ARG A 62 -12.46 -0.49 -12.57
N GLN A 63 -11.65 -0.84 -11.59
CA GLN A 63 -11.55 -0.09 -10.33
C GLN A 63 -10.92 1.30 -10.53
N LEU A 64 -9.86 1.40 -11.33
CA LEU A 64 -9.16 2.65 -11.63
C LEU A 64 -10.07 3.65 -12.36
N LYS A 65 -10.85 3.20 -13.34
CA LYS A 65 -11.84 4.04 -14.03
C LYS A 65 -12.88 4.58 -13.05
N ARG A 66 -13.38 3.76 -12.11
CA ARG A 66 -14.30 4.21 -11.04
C ARG A 66 -13.63 5.22 -10.09
N GLY A 67 -12.33 5.07 -9.84
CA GLY A 67 -11.52 5.97 -9.03
C GLY A 67 -11.09 7.27 -9.74
N GLY A 68 -11.56 7.52 -10.96
CA GLY A 68 -11.27 8.73 -11.73
C GLY A 68 -9.91 8.72 -12.46
N PHE A 69 -9.29 7.56 -12.64
CA PHE A 69 -8.10 7.42 -13.48
C PHE A 69 -8.47 7.33 -14.95
N HIS A 70 -7.59 7.84 -15.81
CA HIS A 70 -7.78 7.89 -17.26
C HIS A 70 -6.66 7.15 -18.01
N SER A 71 -6.95 6.64 -19.20
CA SER A 71 -5.91 6.06 -20.07
C SER A 71 -4.96 7.14 -20.58
N VAL A 72 -3.65 6.87 -20.53
CA VAL A 72 -2.59 7.76 -21.04
C VAL A 72 -2.79 8.12 -22.52
N GLU A 73 -3.34 7.20 -23.32
CA GLU A 73 -3.59 7.39 -24.75
C GLU A 73 -4.58 8.53 -25.05
N GLY A 74 -5.39 8.92 -24.06
CA GLY A 74 -6.41 9.97 -24.17
C GLY A 74 -5.89 11.41 -24.16
N ASN A 75 -4.56 11.62 -24.23
CA ASN A 75 -3.93 12.93 -24.39
C ASN A 75 -4.37 13.96 -23.32
N ARG A 76 -4.47 13.51 -22.06
CA ARG A 76 -4.77 14.36 -20.91
C ARG A 76 -3.54 14.45 -20.02
N ALA A 77 -2.94 15.64 -19.95
CA ALA A 77 -2.07 15.99 -18.84
C ALA A 77 -2.92 15.97 -17.56
N GLY A 78 -2.68 14.99 -16.70
CA GLY A 78 -3.43 14.80 -15.47
C GLY A 78 -2.60 14.02 -14.47
N SER A 79 -2.82 14.26 -13.19
CA SER A 79 -2.11 13.58 -12.12
C SER A 79 -2.40 12.07 -12.13
N ARG A 80 -3.64 11.64 -12.39
CA ARG A 80 -4.05 10.22 -12.26
C ARG A 80 -4.27 9.53 -13.60
N VAL A 81 -3.27 8.81 -14.08
CA VAL A 81 -3.31 8.09 -15.36
C VAL A 81 -2.84 6.63 -15.24
N PHE A 82 -3.31 5.78 -16.15
CA PHE A 82 -2.84 4.40 -16.26
C PHE A 82 -2.66 3.97 -17.72
N GLN A 83 -1.80 2.98 -17.95
CA GLN A 83 -1.60 2.37 -19.26
C GLN A 83 -1.55 0.85 -19.13
N ILE A 84 -2.13 0.15 -20.12
CA ILE A 84 -2.16 -1.31 -20.19
C ILE A 84 -1.26 -1.77 -21.33
N PHE A 85 -0.48 -2.84 -21.10
CA PHE A 85 0.34 -3.48 -22.12
C PHE A 85 -0.02 -4.96 -22.25
N LYS A 86 -0.45 -5.35 -23.46
CA LYS A 86 -0.81 -6.73 -23.85
C LYS A 86 -1.80 -7.43 -22.88
N ASP A 87 -2.66 -6.66 -22.22
CA ASP A 87 -3.61 -7.11 -21.20
C ASP A 87 -2.99 -7.87 -20.02
N LYS A 88 -1.68 -7.74 -19.81
CA LYS A 88 -0.95 -8.48 -18.77
C LYS A 88 -0.22 -7.59 -17.79
N VAL A 89 0.05 -6.35 -18.19
CA VAL A 89 0.79 -5.38 -17.40
C VAL A 89 -0.02 -4.09 -17.33
N LEU A 90 -0.07 -3.49 -16.15
CA LEU A 90 -0.69 -2.19 -15.91
C LEU A 90 0.31 -1.28 -15.20
N ALA A 91 0.58 -0.12 -15.79
CA ALA A 91 1.37 0.95 -15.17
C ALA A 91 0.44 2.06 -14.68
N LEU A 92 0.73 2.61 -13.51
CA LEU A 92 -0.06 3.65 -12.85
C LEU A 92 0.84 4.84 -12.51
N ALA A 93 0.37 6.06 -12.73
CA ALA A 93 1.02 7.30 -12.31
C ALA A 93 0.01 8.22 -11.60
N VAL A 94 0.49 8.95 -10.58
CA VAL A 94 -0.26 9.85 -9.69
C VAL A 94 0.44 11.19 -9.51
#